data_AF-A0A3D4FVQ4-F1
#
_entry.id   AF-A0A3D4FVQ4-F1
#
_cell.length_a   1.000
_cell.length_b   1.000
_cell.length_c   1.000
_cell.angle_alpha   90.00
_cell.angle_beta   90.00
_cell.angle_gamma   90.00
#
_symmetry.space_group_name_H-M   'P 1'
#
loop_
_entity.id
_entity.type
_entity.pdbx_description
1 polymer ?
#
loop_
_entity_poly.entity_id
_entity_poly.type
_entity_poly.pdbx_seq_one_letter_code
_entity_poly.pdbx_strand_id
1 'polypeptide(L)'
;GEPILGLGFSPDVTNQAFQLQVGEVAGPIQTPTGPAFVTVVGIQEPYVPPLEEVEARVRDDVIRRKAFVAAQERAAEISTQLASVEDFEPAAIEGGLEVNSSDLLTRGTAIPGIGLNAAVEAAAFSLPVGDTSDPILTGNTAIVLRIEERQEAAEAAFETNRETLLNQLMTERQNRFFAAYMNNAKTRILIDVDLAAFAQAVT
;
A
#
# COMPACT_ATOMS: atom_id res chain seq x y z
N GLY A 1 -6.34 13.25 -13.14
CA GLY A 1 -7.44 14.22 -13.06
C GLY A 1 -8.13 14.01 -11.74
N GLU A 2 -8.55 15.09 -11.09
CA GLU A 2 -9.42 14.99 -9.92
C GLU A 2 -10.75 14.31 -10.31
N PRO A 3 -11.35 13.53 -9.40
CA PRO A 3 -12.68 12.97 -9.64
C PRO A 3 -13.70 14.09 -9.79
N ILE A 4 -14.54 14.01 -10.82
CA ILE A 4 -15.58 14.99 -11.08
C ILE A 4 -16.75 14.71 -10.13
N LEU A 5 -17.15 15.71 -9.34
CA LEU A 5 -18.19 15.56 -8.33
C LEU A 5 -19.49 15.05 -8.98
N GLY A 6 -20.07 13.98 -8.44
CA GLY A 6 -21.31 13.37 -8.95
C GLY A 6 -21.14 12.34 -10.08
N LEU A 7 -19.98 12.29 -10.75
CA LEU A 7 -19.68 11.30 -11.81
C LEU A 7 -18.62 10.27 -11.41
N GLY A 8 -18.05 10.40 -10.21
CA GLY A 8 -16.98 9.53 -9.72
C GLY A 8 -15.72 9.60 -10.59
N PHE A 9 -14.94 8.51 -10.60
CA PHE A 9 -13.76 8.40 -11.45
C PHE A 9 -14.19 8.02 -12.87
N SER A 10 -14.39 9.02 -13.73
CA SER A 10 -14.78 8.86 -15.13
C SER A 10 -13.72 9.44 -16.08
N PRO A 11 -12.69 8.64 -16.45
CA PRO A 11 -11.59 9.08 -17.31
C PRO A 11 -12.08 9.56 -18.68
N ASP A 12 -13.09 8.90 -19.25
CA ASP A 12 -13.62 9.20 -20.58
C ASP A 12 -14.26 10.60 -20.65
N VAL A 13 -14.97 10.98 -19.59
CA VAL A 13 -15.54 12.32 -19.44
C VAL A 13 -14.43 13.37 -19.39
N THR A 14 -13.38 13.09 -18.62
CA THR A 14 -12.22 14.00 -18.48
C THR A 14 -11.50 14.17 -19.82
N ASN A 15 -11.27 13.06 -20.54
CA ASN A 15 -10.57 13.07 -21.83
C ASN A 15 -11.36 13.83 -22.90
N GLN A 16 -12.68 13.66 -22.98
CA GLN A 16 -13.50 14.43 -23.91
C GLN A 16 -13.54 15.90 -23.51
N ALA A 17 -13.72 16.22 -22.22
CA ALA A 17 -13.75 17.61 -21.75
C ALA A 17 -12.50 18.41 -22.13
N PHE A 18 -11.31 17.79 -22.10
CA PHE A 18 -10.05 18.44 -22.52
C PHE A 18 -9.90 18.64 -24.04
N GLN A 19 -10.72 17.97 -24.86
CA GLN A 19 -10.70 18.12 -26.32
C GLN A 19 -11.73 19.14 -26.82
N LEU A 20 -12.69 19.53 -25.98
CA LEU A 20 -13.78 20.43 -26.34
C LEU A 20 -13.36 21.89 -26.29
N GLN A 21 -13.96 22.67 -27.18
CA GLN A 21 -13.88 24.12 -27.15
C GLN A 21 -14.87 24.72 -26.13
N VAL A 22 -14.64 25.95 -25.70
CA VAL A 22 -15.58 26.66 -24.81
C VAL A 22 -16.96 26.76 -25.46
N GLY A 23 -17.99 26.32 -24.74
CA GLY A 23 -19.37 26.27 -25.20
C GLY A 23 -19.73 25.03 -26.00
N GLU A 24 -18.78 24.15 -26.30
CA GLU A 24 -19.03 22.88 -26.97
C GLU A 24 -19.59 21.85 -25.98
N VAL A 25 -20.59 21.10 -26.42
CA VAL A 25 -21.27 20.06 -25.63
C VAL A 25 -20.86 18.70 -26.15
N ALA A 26 -20.33 17.83 -25.28
CA ALA A 26 -20.13 16.42 -25.59
C ALA A 26 -21.12 15.54 -24.84
N GLY A 27 -21.62 14.53 -25.53
CA GLY A 27 -22.40 13.44 -24.95
C GLY A 27 -23.33 12.76 -25.95
N PRO A 28 -24.04 11.70 -25.51
CA PRO A 28 -23.99 11.13 -24.16
C PRO A 28 -22.71 10.30 -23.91
N ILE A 29 -22.00 10.59 -22.82
CA ILE A 29 -20.84 9.82 -22.35
C ILE A 29 -21.33 8.83 -21.29
N GLN A 30 -21.04 7.55 -21.45
CA GLN A 30 -21.41 6.54 -20.44
C GLN A 30 -20.51 6.68 -19.22
N THR A 31 -21.11 6.83 -18.04
CA THR A 31 -20.41 6.86 -16.75
C THR A 31 -21.00 5.82 -15.79
N PRO A 32 -20.30 5.41 -14.73
CA PRO A 32 -20.83 4.48 -13.73
C PRO A 32 -22.13 4.96 -13.07
N THR A 33 -22.38 6.27 -13.06
CA THR A 33 -23.58 6.90 -12.50
C THR A 33 -24.68 7.16 -13.52
N GLY A 34 -24.49 6.78 -14.79
CA GLY A 34 -25.43 6.98 -15.90
C GLY A 34 -24.84 7.82 -17.06
N PRO A 35 -25.64 8.10 -18.11
CA PRO A 35 -25.18 8.93 -19.21
C PRO A 35 -24.98 10.39 -18.77
N ALA A 36 -23.83 10.96 -19.11
CA ALA A 36 -23.47 12.34 -18.80
C ALA A 36 -23.31 13.18 -20.07
N PHE A 37 -23.69 14.45 -19.99
CA PHE A 37 -23.36 15.47 -20.97
C PHE A 37 -22.44 16.48 -20.30
N VAL A 38 -21.36 16.86 -20.98
CA VAL A 38 -20.41 17.84 -20.48
C VAL A 38 -20.31 19.02 -21.44
N THR A 39 -20.22 20.19 -20.85
CA THR A 39 -20.05 21.45 -21.58
C THR A 39 -18.88 22.19 -20.97
N VAL A 40 -17.93 22.61 -21.79
CA VAL A 40 -16.79 23.42 -21.30
C VAL A 40 -17.27 24.86 -21.09
N VAL A 41 -17.40 25.27 -19.83
CA VAL A 41 -17.80 26.64 -19.46
C VAL A 41 -16.63 27.62 -19.61
N GLY A 42 -15.40 27.13 -19.48
CA GLY A 42 -14.18 27.93 -19.64
C GLY A 42 -12.94 27.04 -19.61
N ILE A 43 -11.87 27.53 -20.24
CA ILE A 43 -10.56 26.89 -20.24
C ILE A 43 -9.64 27.75 -19.37
N GLN A 44 -9.04 27.15 -18.34
CA GLN A 44 -7.93 27.77 -17.63
C GLN A 44 -6.63 27.34 -18.30
N GLU A 45 -5.84 28.32 -18.75
CA GLU A 45 -4.51 28.04 -19.29
C GLU A 45 -3.59 27.50 -18.19
N PRO A 46 -2.66 26.58 -18.51
CA PRO A 46 -1.65 26.14 -17.56
C PRO A 46 -0.80 27.34 -17.13
N TYR A 47 -0.98 27.79 -15.89
CA TYR A 47 -0.13 28.80 -15.29
C TYR A 47 0.62 28.18 -14.11
N VAL A 48 1.82 28.68 -13.86
CA VAL A 48 2.57 28.35 -12.65
C VAL A 48 2.13 29.35 -11.59
N PRO A 49 1.45 28.91 -10.52
CA PRO A 49 1.07 29.83 -9.47
C PRO A 49 2.31 30.46 -8.85
N PRO A 50 2.31 31.78 -8.58
CA PRO A 50 3.40 32.41 -7.85
C PRO A 50 3.51 31.77 -6.46
N LEU A 51 4.73 31.80 -5.90
CA LEU A 51 4.99 31.16 -4.60
C LEU A 51 4.02 31.67 -3.52
N GLU A 52 3.64 32.94 -3.55
CA GLU A 52 2.70 33.58 -2.64
C GLU A 52 1.31 32.90 -2.60
N GLU A 53 0.85 32.35 -3.72
CA GLU A 53 -0.47 31.69 -3.81
C GLU A 53 -0.43 30.26 -3.27
N VAL A 54 0.72 29.60 -3.37
CA VAL A 54 0.92 28.20 -2.92
C VAL A 54 1.78 28.08 -1.67
N GLU A 55 2.18 29.19 -1.06
CA GLU A 55 3.18 29.25 0.01
C GLU A 55 2.76 28.37 1.19
N ALA A 56 1.49 28.48 1.60
CA ALA A 56 0.94 27.67 2.70
C ALA A 56 1.05 26.17 2.41
N ARG A 57 0.65 25.75 1.20
CA ARG A 57 0.70 24.33 0.80
C ARG A 57 2.14 23.82 0.72
N VAL A 58 3.04 24.59 0.11
CA VAL A 58 4.45 24.23 0.00
C VAL A 58 5.12 24.20 1.37
N ARG A 59 4.80 25.15 2.25
CA ARG A 59 5.29 25.16 3.63
C ARG A 59 4.86 23.91 4.38
N ASP A 60 3.59 23.52 4.28
CA ASP A 60 3.08 22.31 4.92
C ASP A 60 3.74 21.04 4.35
N ASP A 61 3.93 20.97 3.03
CA ASP A 61 4.65 19.87 2.37
C ASP A 61 6.10 19.76 2.85
N VAL A 62 6.80 20.90 2.95
CA VAL A 62 8.19 20.97 3.41
C VAL A 62 8.28 20.60 4.89
N ILE A 63 7.37 21.08 5.73
CA ILE A 63 7.31 20.71 7.16
C ILE A 63 7.11 19.21 7.29
N ARG A 64 6.12 18.63 6.60
CA ARG A 64 5.87 17.19 6.61
C ARG A 64 7.09 16.40 6.17
N ARG A 65 7.74 16.83 5.09
CA ARG A 65 8.96 16.17 4.58
C ARG A 65 10.11 16.25 5.57
N LYS A 66 10.37 17.42 6.15
CA LYS A 66 11.44 17.60 7.15
C LYS A 66 11.16 16.82 8.43
N ALA A 67 9.92 16.80 8.89
CA ALA A 67 9.51 16.02 10.04
C ALA A 67 9.73 14.52 9.80
N PHE A 68 9.41 14.02 8.60
CA PHE A 68 9.64 12.63 8.23
C PHE A 68 11.14 12.27 8.20
N VAL A 69 11.98 13.13 7.62
CA VAL A 69 13.44 12.94 7.59
C VAL A 69 14.01 12.93 9.02
N ALA A 70 13.65 13.92 9.84
CA ALA A 70 14.12 13.99 11.23
C ALA A 70 13.66 12.78 12.06
N ALA A 71 12.44 12.27 11.83
CA ALA A 71 11.95 11.07 12.48
C ALA A 71 12.75 9.82 12.06
N GLN A 72 13.11 9.71 10.78
CA GLN A 72 13.93 8.62 10.26
C GLN A 72 15.35 8.65 10.83
N GLU A 73 15.98 9.82 10.87
CA GLU A 73 17.32 10.00 11.47
C GLU A 73 17.30 9.62 12.95
N ARG A 74 16.30 10.11 13.70
CA ARG A 74 16.14 9.76 15.12
C ARG A 74 15.88 8.28 15.33
N ALA A 75 15.09 7.64 14.46
CA ALA A 75 14.87 6.20 14.54
C ALA A 75 16.15 5.42 14.26
N ALA A 76 16.97 5.86 13.30
CA ALA A 76 18.27 5.26 13.02
C ALA A 76 19.22 5.40 14.22
N GLU A 77 19.33 6.59 14.81
CA GLU A 77 20.14 6.83 16.01
C GLU A 77 19.71 5.91 17.16
N ILE A 78 18.41 5.85 17.48
CA ILE A 78 17.92 5.01 18.56
C ILE A 78 18.14 3.52 18.24
N SER A 79 17.90 3.07 17.00
CA SER A 79 18.15 1.68 16.63
C SER A 79 19.61 1.25 16.81
N THR A 80 20.57 2.14 16.50
CA THR A 80 22.00 1.85 16.70
C THR A 80 22.37 1.76 18.18
N GLN A 81 21.75 2.60 19.02
CA GLN A 81 21.88 2.52 20.46
C GLN A 81 21.29 1.20 20.97
N LEU A 82 20.06 0.87 20.57
CA LEU A 82 19.33 -0.35 20.94
C LEU A 82 20.03 -1.64 20.49
N ALA A 83 20.77 -1.62 19.38
CA ALA A 83 21.58 -2.75 18.92
C ALA A 83 22.79 -3.04 19.82
N SER A 84 23.24 -2.05 20.61
CA SER A 84 24.45 -2.16 21.45
C SER A 84 24.15 -2.47 22.92
N VAL A 85 22.88 -2.53 23.32
CA VAL A 85 22.45 -2.73 24.72
C VAL A 85 21.95 -4.16 24.94
N GLU A 86 22.33 -4.77 26.07
CA GLU A 86 21.79 -6.05 26.50
C GLU A 86 20.30 -5.95 26.85
N ASP A 87 19.88 -4.87 27.51
CA ASP A 87 18.49 -4.66 27.94
C ASP A 87 17.73 -3.73 26.99
N PHE A 88 16.97 -4.32 26.05
CA PHE A 88 16.24 -3.59 25.00
C PHE A 88 15.07 -2.74 25.53
N GLU A 89 14.24 -3.31 26.41
CA GLU A 89 13.04 -2.67 26.93
C GLU A 89 13.33 -1.35 27.68
N PRO A 90 14.22 -1.30 28.69
CA PRO A 90 14.50 -0.05 29.41
C PRO A 90 15.16 1.00 28.52
N ALA A 91 16.05 0.61 27.60
CA ALA A 91 16.69 1.53 26.67
C ALA A 91 15.69 2.13 25.66
N ALA A 92 14.71 1.35 25.22
CA ALA A 92 13.64 1.84 24.33
C ALA A 92 12.70 2.81 25.07
N ILE A 93 12.37 2.53 26.34
CA ILE A 93 11.56 3.44 27.18
C ILE A 93 12.31 4.75 27.43
N GLU A 94 13.62 4.72 27.70
CA GLU A 94 14.45 5.91 27.86
C GLU A 94 14.51 6.75 26.57
N GLY A 95 14.53 6.07 25.40
CA GLY A 95 14.39 6.69 24.09
C GLY A 95 13.02 7.30 23.80
N GLY A 96 12.03 7.12 24.69
CA GLY A 96 10.66 7.58 24.52
C GLY A 96 9.84 6.73 23.53
N LEU A 97 10.23 5.48 23.31
CA LEU A 97 9.53 4.54 22.44
C LEU A 97 8.53 3.70 23.23
N GLU A 98 7.46 3.29 22.57
CA GLU A 98 6.51 2.31 23.10
C GLU A 98 7.03 0.89 22.80
N VAL A 99 7.22 0.08 23.84
CA VAL A 99 7.68 -1.29 23.71
C VAL A 99 6.49 -2.23 23.78
N ASN A 100 6.34 -3.06 22.76
CA ASN A 100 5.34 -4.11 22.69
C ASN A 100 6.05 -5.44 22.45
N SER A 101 5.62 -6.49 23.17
CA SER A 101 6.10 -7.86 22.99
C SER A 101 5.03 -8.71 22.33
N SER A 102 5.45 -9.72 21.56
CA SER A 102 4.56 -10.70 20.93
C SER A 102 4.93 -12.10 21.37
N ASP A 103 3.93 -12.98 21.44
CA ASP A 103 4.15 -14.42 21.53
C ASP A 103 4.80 -14.97 20.24
N LEU A 104 5.06 -16.28 20.19
CA LEU A 104 5.58 -16.94 18.99
C LEU A 104 4.61 -16.76 17.81
N LEU A 105 5.11 -16.20 16.71
CA LEU A 105 4.36 -15.91 15.49
C LEU A 105 4.83 -16.80 14.34
N THR A 106 3.92 -17.14 13.43
CA THR A 106 4.23 -17.83 12.17
C THR A 106 4.15 -16.87 10.99
N ARG A 107 4.80 -17.22 9.87
CA ARG A 107 4.76 -16.40 8.65
C ARG A 107 3.31 -16.19 8.17
N GLY A 108 3.00 -14.97 7.72
CA GLY A 108 1.66 -14.57 7.29
C GLY A 108 0.65 -14.31 8.43
N THR A 109 1.08 -14.30 9.69
CA THR A 109 0.23 -13.87 10.82
C THR A 109 0.38 -12.37 11.07
N ALA A 110 -0.69 -11.74 11.55
CA ALA A 110 -0.65 -10.32 11.92
C ALA A 110 0.15 -10.14 13.21
N ILE A 111 1.09 -9.21 13.22
CA ILE A 111 1.90 -8.89 14.39
C ILE A 111 1.08 -7.93 15.28
N PRO A 112 0.92 -8.18 16.60
CA PRO A 112 0.21 -7.28 17.50
C PRO A 112 0.76 -5.84 17.42
N GLY A 113 -0.13 -4.84 17.34
CA GLY A 113 0.23 -3.42 17.22
C GLY A 113 0.66 -2.95 15.82
N ILE A 114 1.10 -3.85 14.93
CA ILE A 114 1.63 -3.51 13.60
C ILE A 114 0.71 -4.00 12.46
N GLY A 115 0.05 -5.15 12.66
CA GLY A 115 -0.75 -5.82 11.65
C GLY A 115 0.08 -6.65 10.66
N LEU A 116 -0.45 -6.85 9.46
CA LEU A 116 0.24 -7.57 8.38
C LEU A 116 1.16 -6.62 7.62
N ASN A 117 2.47 -6.74 7.84
CA ASN A 117 3.48 -5.97 7.13
C ASN A 117 4.62 -6.88 6.66
N ALA A 118 4.77 -7.00 5.34
CA ALA A 118 5.75 -7.90 4.72
C ALA A 118 7.21 -7.52 5.02
N ALA A 119 7.52 -6.23 5.18
CA ALA A 119 8.88 -5.79 5.49
C ALA A 119 9.26 -6.13 6.93
N VAL A 120 8.32 -5.92 7.87
CA VAL A 120 8.50 -6.28 9.28
C VAL A 120 8.62 -7.81 9.43
N GLU A 121 7.75 -8.57 8.76
CA GLU A 121 7.84 -10.04 8.75
C GLU A 121 9.18 -10.52 8.17
N ALA A 122 9.64 -9.94 7.07
CA ALA A 122 10.91 -10.33 6.45
C ALA A 122 12.09 -10.11 7.41
N ALA A 123 12.14 -8.97 8.10
CA ALA A 123 13.16 -8.69 9.10
C ALA A 123 13.06 -9.66 10.30
N ALA A 124 11.86 -9.86 10.84
CA ALA A 124 11.62 -10.72 12.00
C ALA A 124 12.12 -12.17 11.78
N PHE A 125 11.94 -12.71 10.58
CA PHE A 125 12.35 -14.09 10.28
C PHE A 125 13.76 -14.22 9.66
N SER A 126 14.46 -13.12 9.38
CA SER A 126 15.82 -13.14 8.81
C SER A 126 16.91 -12.90 9.84
N LEU A 127 16.61 -12.14 10.90
CA LEU A 127 17.56 -11.83 11.96
C LEU A 127 17.77 -13.03 12.92
N PRO A 128 18.98 -13.17 13.47
CA PRO A 128 19.25 -14.16 14.51
C PRO A 128 18.68 -13.72 15.87
N VAL A 129 18.56 -14.67 16.79
CA VAL A 129 18.12 -14.41 18.17
C VAL A 129 19.13 -13.49 18.87
N GLY A 130 18.64 -12.46 19.53
CA GLY A 130 19.42 -11.43 20.21
C GLY A 130 19.70 -10.19 19.38
N ASP A 131 19.54 -10.26 18.04
CA ASP A 131 19.80 -9.12 17.17
C ASP A 131 18.60 -8.17 17.08
N THR A 132 18.93 -6.89 16.87
CA THR A 132 17.99 -5.79 16.65
C THR A 132 17.99 -5.42 15.17
N SER A 133 16.81 -5.15 14.61
CA SER A 133 16.66 -4.72 13.23
C SER A 133 17.04 -3.26 13.01
N ASP A 134 17.37 -2.91 11.76
CA ASP A 134 17.30 -1.52 11.32
C ASP A 134 15.86 -0.97 11.40
N PRO A 135 15.65 0.36 11.42
CA PRO A 135 14.32 0.94 11.44
C PRO A 135 13.53 0.62 10.17
N ILE A 136 12.38 -0.03 10.35
CA ILE A 136 11.47 -0.41 9.28
C ILE A 136 10.36 0.63 9.18
N LEU A 137 10.32 1.34 8.06
CA LEU A 137 9.34 2.39 7.81
C LEU A 137 8.00 1.77 7.38
N THR A 138 6.96 2.02 8.16
CA THR A 138 5.59 1.58 7.91
C THR A 138 4.70 2.80 7.70
N GLY A 139 4.67 3.31 6.47
CA GLY A 139 3.91 4.51 6.12
C GLY A 139 4.42 5.74 6.86
N ASN A 140 3.81 6.05 8.01
CA ASN A 140 4.10 7.24 8.81
C ASN A 140 4.79 6.93 10.16
N THR A 141 5.11 5.67 10.44
CA THR A 141 5.80 5.21 11.64
C THR A 141 7.09 4.46 11.28
N ALA A 142 8.05 4.42 12.21
CA ALA A 142 9.24 3.60 12.12
C ALA A 142 9.19 2.56 13.25
N ILE A 143 9.54 1.31 12.93
CA ILE A 143 9.50 0.19 13.87
C ILE A 143 10.90 -0.42 13.95
N VAL A 144 11.35 -0.71 15.16
CA VAL A 144 12.59 -1.45 15.44
C VAL A 144 12.18 -2.68 16.22
N LEU A 145 12.66 -3.85 15.79
CA LEU A 145 12.33 -5.13 16.44
C LEU A 145 13.60 -5.84 16.90
N ARG A 146 13.50 -6.54 18.03
CA ARG A 146 14.55 -7.42 18.55
C ARG A 146 14.01 -8.84 18.61
N ILE A 147 14.83 -9.80 18.20
CA ILE A 147 14.42 -11.21 18.21
C ILE A 147 14.75 -11.83 19.56
N GLU A 148 13.74 -12.08 20.38
CA GLU A 148 13.92 -12.72 21.69
C GLU A 148 14.05 -14.25 21.59
N GLU A 149 13.19 -14.87 20.78
CA GLU A 149 13.16 -16.33 20.63
C GLU A 149 12.88 -16.70 19.18
N ARG A 150 13.53 -17.79 18.71
CA ARG A 150 13.25 -18.39 17.42
C ARG A 150 13.06 -19.90 17.57
N GLN A 151 11.89 -20.38 17.17
CA GLN A 151 11.61 -21.81 17.11
C GLN A 151 11.73 -22.30 15.66
N GLU A 152 12.66 -23.22 15.42
CA GLU A 152 12.75 -23.89 14.12
C GLU A 152 11.69 -24.97 13.98
N ALA A 153 11.23 -25.19 12.75
CA ALA A 153 10.30 -26.27 12.46
C ALA A 153 10.99 -27.62 12.68
N ALA A 154 10.46 -28.43 13.59
CA ALA A 154 10.97 -29.77 13.84
C ALA A 154 10.77 -30.68 12.61
N GLU A 155 11.79 -31.45 12.24
CA GLU A 155 11.76 -32.35 11.08
C GLU A 155 10.61 -33.39 11.16
N ALA A 156 10.30 -33.86 12.37
CA ALA A 156 9.15 -34.74 12.60
C ALA A 156 7.78 -34.06 12.30
N ALA A 157 7.67 -32.76 12.53
CA ALA A 157 6.48 -31.98 12.20
C ALA A 157 6.40 -31.72 10.68
N PHE A 158 7.53 -31.61 9.99
CA PHE A 158 7.56 -31.49 8.53
C PHE A 158 7.01 -32.76 7.86
N GLU A 159 7.50 -33.94 8.24
CA GLU A 159 7.03 -35.21 7.66
C GLU A 159 5.51 -35.41 7.86
N THR A 160 5.01 -35.06 9.05
CA THR A 160 3.58 -35.13 9.36
C THR A 160 2.73 -34.19 8.50
N ASN A 161 3.25 -33.00 8.17
CA ASN A 161 2.51 -31.97 7.45
C ASN A 161 2.85 -31.91 5.95
N ARG A 162 3.75 -32.78 5.46
CA ARG A 162 4.30 -32.74 4.10
C ARG A 162 3.22 -32.78 3.03
N GLU A 163 2.24 -33.67 3.18
CA GLU A 163 1.14 -33.81 2.21
C GLU A 163 0.25 -32.57 2.17
N THR A 164 -0.08 -32.02 3.34
CA THR A 164 -0.83 -30.75 3.46
C THR A 164 -0.09 -29.58 2.83
N LEU A 165 1.21 -29.44 3.12
CA LEU A 165 2.08 -28.41 2.54
C LEU A 165 2.16 -28.52 1.02
N LEU A 166 2.28 -29.74 0.48
CA LEU A 166 2.27 -29.98 -0.97
C LEU A 166 0.95 -29.56 -1.61
N ASN A 167 -0.18 -29.93 -1.02
CA ASN A 167 -1.49 -29.56 -1.54
C ASN A 167 -1.73 -28.03 -1.49
N GLN A 168 -1.26 -27.35 -0.44
CA GLN A 168 -1.30 -25.90 -0.33
C GLN A 168 -0.45 -25.23 -1.43
N LEU A 169 0.80 -25.66 -1.59
CA LEU A 169 1.70 -25.12 -2.62
C LEU A 169 1.18 -25.39 -4.05
N MET A 170 0.56 -26.55 -4.29
CA MET A 170 -0.08 -26.85 -5.57
C MET A 170 -1.25 -25.91 -5.84
N THR A 171 -2.12 -25.70 -4.84
CA THR A 171 -3.25 -24.77 -4.94
C THR A 171 -2.79 -23.34 -5.21
N GLU A 172 -1.78 -22.85 -4.48
CA GLU A 172 -1.21 -21.52 -4.70
C GLU A 172 -0.62 -21.36 -6.11
N ARG A 173 0.14 -22.36 -6.60
CA ARG A 173 0.72 -22.31 -7.94
C ARG A 173 -0.35 -22.35 -9.02
N GLN A 174 -1.39 -23.18 -8.86
CA GLN A 174 -2.53 -23.24 -9.77
C GLN A 174 -3.26 -21.88 -9.81
N ASN A 175 -3.54 -21.29 -8.65
CA ASN A 175 -4.20 -19.98 -8.56
C ASN A 175 -3.36 -18.87 -9.21
N ARG A 176 -2.04 -18.84 -8.94
CA ARG A 176 -1.12 -17.86 -9.54
C ARG A 176 -1.05 -18.01 -11.06
N PHE A 177 -0.96 -19.25 -11.55
CA PHE A 177 -0.97 -19.53 -12.98
C PHE A 177 -2.29 -19.11 -13.62
N PHE A 178 -3.44 -19.49 -13.02
CA PHE A 178 -4.75 -19.12 -13.52
C PHE A 178 -4.96 -17.61 -13.55
N ALA A 179 -4.56 -16.88 -12.50
CA ALA A 179 -4.62 -15.42 -12.46
C ALA A 179 -3.77 -14.79 -13.58
N ALA A 180 -2.53 -15.26 -13.76
CA ALA A 180 -1.65 -14.78 -14.83
C ALA A 180 -2.20 -15.11 -16.23
N TYR A 181 -2.73 -16.33 -16.43
CA TYR A 181 -3.37 -16.77 -17.65
C TYR A 181 -4.59 -15.92 -17.98
N MET A 182 -5.49 -15.70 -17.02
CA MET A 182 -6.69 -14.86 -17.18
C MET A 182 -6.32 -13.41 -17.49
N ASN A 183 -5.31 -12.85 -16.81
CA ASN A 183 -4.81 -11.51 -17.13
C ASN A 183 -4.27 -11.45 -18.56
N ASN A 184 -3.48 -12.43 -19.00
CA ASN A 184 -2.96 -12.47 -20.37
C ASN A 184 -4.08 -12.66 -21.42
N ALA A 185 -5.04 -13.54 -21.15
CA ALA A 185 -6.19 -13.77 -22.01
C ALA A 185 -7.05 -12.51 -22.16
N LYS A 186 -7.30 -11.78 -21.06
CA LYS A 186 -8.00 -10.48 -21.09
C LYS A 186 -7.29 -9.44 -21.97
N THR A 187 -5.96 -9.46 -22.03
CA THR A 187 -5.20 -8.53 -22.89
C THR A 187 -5.23 -8.93 -24.37
N ARG A 188 -5.39 -10.23 -24.69
CA ARG A 188 -5.36 -10.75 -26.07
C ARG A 188 -6.73 -10.88 -26.73
N ILE A 189 -7.78 -11.02 -25.93
CA ILE A 189 -9.16 -11.14 -26.41
C ILE A 189 -9.75 -9.73 -26.48
N LEU A 190 -10.33 -9.37 -27.63
CA LEU A 190 -11.22 -8.20 -27.74
C LEU A 190 -12.46 -8.49 -26.88
N ILE A 191 -12.46 -8.00 -25.65
CA ILE A 191 -13.63 -8.05 -24.78
C ILE A 191 -14.50 -6.86 -25.16
N ASP A 192 -15.50 -7.08 -26.00
CA ASP A 192 -16.59 -6.14 -26.23
C ASP A 192 -17.61 -6.31 -25.11
N VAL A 193 -17.58 -5.40 -24.13
CA VAL A 193 -18.53 -5.41 -23.01
C VAL A 193 -19.76 -4.65 -23.43
N ASP A 194 -20.85 -5.36 -23.74
CA ASP A 194 -22.17 -4.74 -23.92
C ASP A 194 -22.69 -4.28 -22.55
N LEU A 195 -22.40 -3.03 -22.22
CA LEU A 195 -22.79 -2.37 -20.99
C LEU A 195 -24.31 -2.32 -20.79
N ALA A 196 -25.12 -2.39 -21.87
CA ALA A 196 -26.58 -2.38 -21.78
C ALA A 196 -27.13 -3.72 -21.27
N ALA A 197 -26.53 -4.84 -21.69
CA ALA A 197 -26.88 -6.17 -21.19
C ALA A 197 -26.42 -6.39 -19.74
N PHE A 198 -25.24 -5.85 -19.38
CA PHE A 198 -24.73 -5.94 -18.00
C PHE A 198 -25.62 -5.19 -17.00
N ALA A 199 -26.16 -4.02 -17.38
CA ALA A 199 -27.05 -3.22 -16.54
C ALA A 199 -28.39 -3.92 -16.24
N GLN A 200 -28.91 -4.77 -17.13
CA GLN A 200 -30.16 -5.50 -16.91
C GLN A 200 -30.03 -6.71 -15.98
N ALA A 201 -28.81 -7.23 -15.78
CA ALA A 201 -28.56 -8.42 -14.95
C ALA A 201 -28.28 -8.11 -13.47
N VAL A 202 -28.08 -6.84 -13.12
CA VAL A 202 -27.72 -6.38 -11.76
C VAL A 202 -28.92 -5.80 -10.98
N THR A 203 -30.10 -5.70 -11.61
CA THR A 203 -31.40 -5.44 -10.96
C THR A 203 -32.12 -6.74 -10.63
#